data_AF-A0A553EXB1-F1
#
_entry.id   AF-A0A553EXB1-F1
#
_cell.length_a   1.000
_cell.length_b   1.000
_cell.length_c   1.000
_cell.angle_alpha   90.00
_cell.angle_beta   90.00
_cell.angle_gamma   90.00
#
_symmetry.space_group_name_H-M   'P 1'
#
loop_
_entity.id
_entity.type
_entity.pdbx_description
1 polymer ?
#
loop_
_entity_poly.entity_id
_entity_poly.type
_entity_poly.pdbx_seq_one_letter_code
_entity_poly.pdbx_strand_id
1 'polypeptide(L)'
;MAFDHKELIDEIRHQYQEEDNNRPWIVGFSGGKDSTLLLQLTWLALKQIPEQMRTRQVYVVCNNTLVENPKVIDYVEGVLKKIQEEAHNQSMPIIVKQTTPALEDTFWVNLIGKGYPSPNNIFRWCTERLKINPTTRFILEKISDSGEVIILLGTRSDESANRAKNLKKREVKGSRLRKHVLPNAYVYAAIKDVKTDDLWQYLAQVPSPWKSSNKELITLYKNANSGDCPLVIDTTTPSCGNSRFGCWVCTVVKRDKSMEALIENGEEWMEPLMELRDLLAASRDDENVREKRRRDGTEKEGQLGPYKPEFRARFLEMLLKGQKEIQKEQPDINLINYQELVAIQVLWHRDNVFNYNVAEIYSNVFGQTIELEGSDDRLIQEKKMLKESCQNDEEDFKLINELLSLQKSKTILMNNRGLQNDLENRLEQYVKGKSIASDN
;
A
#
# COMPACT_ATOMS: atom_id res chain seq x y z
N MET A 1 32.11 -16.83 -2.25
CA MET A 1 33.10 -15.75 -2.20
C MET A 1 32.77 -14.89 -0.98
N ALA A 2 33.78 -14.37 -0.28
CA ALA A 2 33.54 -13.41 0.79
C ALA A 2 32.94 -12.13 0.18
N PHE A 3 32.09 -11.43 0.92
CA PHE A 3 31.53 -10.16 0.48
C PHE A 3 32.64 -9.11 0.31
N ASP A 4 32.94 -8.72 -0.93
CA ASP A 4 33.80 -7.58 -1.24
C ASP A 4 32.95 -6.42 -1.78
N HIS A 5 32.69 -5.45 -0.90
CA HIS A 5 31.93 -4.26 -1.26
C HIS A 5 32.63 -3.41 -2.32
N LYS A 6 33.96 -3.46 -2.45
CA LYS A 6 34.69 -2.69 -3.46
C LYS A 6 34.44 -3.24 -4.86
N GLU A 7 34.46 -4.56 -5.01
CA GLU A 7 34.13 -5.23 -6.27
C GLU A 7 32.70 -4.88 -6.72
N LEU A 8 31.73 -4.88 -5.81
CA LEU A 8 30.36 -4.47 -6.11
C LEU A 8 30.26 -2.99 -6.50
N ILE A 9 30.99 -2.11 -5.81
CA ILE A 9 31.03 -0.68 -6.15
C ILE A 9 31.61 -0.48 -7.56
N ASP A 10 32.69 -1.19 -7.90
CA ASP A 10 33.28 -1.15 -9.24
C ASP A 10 32.32 -1.72 -10.30
N GLU A 11 31.62 -2.82 -10.01
CA GLU A 11 30.62 -3.38 -10.92
C GLU A 11 29.48 -2.38 -11.21
N ILE A 12 28.94 -1.76 -10.16
CA ILE A 12 27.87 -0.75 -10.29
C ILE A 12 28.39 0.46 -11.06
N ARG A 13 29.62 0.91 -10.80
CA ARG A 13 30.24 2.01 -11.55
C ARG A 13 30.34 1.66 -13.04
N HIS A 14 30.81 0.46 -13.37
CA HIS A 14 30.91 0.01 -14.75
C HIS A 14 29.53 -0.02 -15.41
N GLN A 15 28.53 -0.62 -14.75
CA GLN A 15 27.16 -0.68 -15.28
C GLN A 15 26.55 0.72 -15.50
N TYR A 16 26.89 1.70 -14.66
CA TYR A 16 26.42 3.08 -14.82
C TYR A 16 27.02 3.77 -16.05
N GLN A 17 28.28 3.47 -16.38
CA GLN A 17 29.02 4.05 -17.50
C GLN A 17 28.80 3.32 -18.83
N GLU A 18 28.06 2.21 -18.86
CA GLU A 18 27.70 1.51 -20.09
C GLU A 18 26.97 2.44 -21.08
N GLU A 19 27.34 2.36 -22.36
CA GLU A 19 26.69 3.09 -23.45
C GLU A 19 25.35 2.43 -23.81
N ASP A 20 24.34 2.71 -23.02
CA ASP A 20 22.99 2.15 -23.16
C ASP A 20 21.91 3.21 -23.42
N ASN A 21 22.27 4.30 -24.11
CA ASN A 21 21.45 5.50 -24.28
C ASN A 21 21.09 6.20 -22.96
N ASN A 22 21.95 6.07 -21.95
CA ASN A 22 21.82 6.77 -20.67
C ASN A 22 20.49 6.45 -19.97
N ARG A 23 20.04 5.19 -20.05
CA ARG A 23 18.77 4.73 -19.47
C ARG A 23 18.69 5.16 -18.00
N PRO A 24 17.66 5.92 -17.58
CA PRO A 24 17.53 6.32 -16.19
C PRO A 24 17.43 5.09 -15.28
N TRP A 25 18.05 5.21 -14.11
CA TRP A 25 18.01 4.20 -13.07
C TRP A 25 16.88 4.47 -12.10
N ILE A 26 16.17 3.42 -11.71
CA ILE A 26 15.11 3.45 -10.70
C ILE A 26 15.54 2.53 -9.56
N VAL A 27 16.02 3.10 -8.47
CA VAL A 27 16.39 2.36 -7.26
C VAL A 27 15.15 2.21 -6.39
N GLY A 28 14.65 0.98 -6.26
CA GLY A 28 13.57 0.68 -5.32
C GLY A 28 14.05 0.77 -3.88
N PHE A 29 13.53 1.75 -3.13
CA PHE A 29 13.95 2.04 -1.77
C PHE A 29 12.80 1.92 -0.79
N SER A 30 12.92 1.03 0.20
CA SER A 30 11.90 0.83 1.24
C SER A 30 12.39 1.26 2.62
N GLY A 31 13.59 1.84 2.73
CA GLY A 31 14.26 2.11 4.00
C GLY A 31 14.64 0.88 4.82
N GLY A 32 14.49 -0.32 4.25
CA GLY A 32 14.94 -1.56 4.87
C GLY A 32 16.43 -1.83 4.61
N LYS A 33 16.98 -2.81 5.32
CA LYS A 33 18.41 -3.17 5.27
C LYS A 33 18.94 -3.40 3.85
N ASP A 34 18.19 -4.11 3.01
CA ASP A 34 18.61 -4.50 1.66
C ASP A 34 18.59 -3.31 0.69
N SER A 35 17.55 -2.47 0.74
CA SER A 35 17.49 -1.25 -0.06
C SER A 35 18.51 -0.19 0.38
N THR A 36 18.78 -0.11 1.68
CA THR A 36 19.80 0.79 2.23
C THR A 36 21.20 0.40 1.75
N LEU A 37 21.55 -0.89 1.82
CA LEU A 37 22.82 -1.38 1.28
C LEU A 37 22.95 -1.05 -0.21
N LEU A 38 21.93 -1.39 -1.02
CA LEU A 38 21.95 -1.16 -2.45
C LEU A 38 22.17 0.32 -2.79
N LEU A 39 21.46 1.23 -2.11
CA LEU A 39 21.59 2.65 -2.35
C LEU A 39 22.96 3.18 -1.86
N GLN A 40 23.51 2.69 -0.74
CA GLN A 40 24.85 3.07 -0.29
C GLN A 40 25.92 2.67 -1.31
N LEU A 41 25.89 1.43 -1.78
CA LEU A 41 26.84 0.95 -2.79
C LEU A 41 26.70 1.74 -4.10
N THR A 42 25.46 1.98 -4.54
CA THR A 42 25.18 2.80 -5.73
C THR A 42 25.75 4.20 -5.58
N TRP A 43 25.46 4.87 -4.46
CA TRP A 43 25.95 6.23 -4.22
C TRP A 43 27.48 6.30 -4.20
N LEU A 44 28.14 5.36 -3.53
CA LEU A 44 29.60 5.30 -3.47
C LEU A 44 30.22 5.05 -4.85
N ALA A 45 29.60 4.22 -5.69
CA ALA A 45 30.02 4.02 -7.08
C ALA A 45 29.94 5.31 -7.90
N LEU A 46 28.83 6.04 -7.81
CA LEU A 46 28.66 7.31 -8.52
C LEU A 46 29.61 8.40 -8.03
N LYS A 47 29.93 8.39 -6.73
CA LYS A 47 30.88 9.35 -6.14
C LYS A 47 32.29 9.20 -6.69
N GLN A 48 32.68 8.01 -7.15
CA GLN A 48 33.96 7.77 -7.83
C GLN A 48 34.01 8.31 -9.26
N ILE A 49 32.85 8.65 -9.85
CA ILE A 49 32.76 9.23 -11.18
C ILE A 49 32.91 10.76 -11.08
N PRO A 50 33.70 11.42 -11.93
CA PRO A 50 33.76 12.88 -12.00
C PRO A 50 32.37 13.48 -12.23
N GLU A 51 32.06 14.60 -11.57
CA GLU A 51 30.74 15.24 -11.61
C GLU A 51 30.22 15.47 -13.03
N GLN A 52 31.09 15.91 -13.96
CA GLN A 52 30.70 16.16 -15.36
C GLN A 52 30.28 14.90 -16.13
N MET A 53 30.67 13.71 -15.66
CA MET A 53 30.34 12.43 -16.29
C MET A 53 29.15 11.72 -15.62
N ARG A 54 28.56 12.30 -14.57
CA ARG A 54 27.37 11.77 -13.89
C ARG A 54 26.09 12.16 -14.64
N THR A 55 25.98 11.77 -15.90
CA THR A 55 24.91 12.21 -16.81
C THR A 55 23.63 11.40 -16.70
N ARG A 56 23.69 10.18 -16.13
CA ARG A 56 22.54 9.29 -15.99
C ARG A 56 21.72 9.64 -14.76
N GLN A 57 20.44 9.93 -14.95
CA GLN A 57 19.51 10.20 -13.85
C GLN A 57 19.21 8.95 -13.04
N VAL A 58 19.19 9.10 -11.71
CA VAL A 58 18.90 8.04 -10.75
C VAL A 58 17.72 8.46 -9.88
N TYR A 59 16.61 7.76 -10.01
CA TYR A 59 15.42 7.96 -9.20
C TYR A 59 15.43 7.00 -8.02
N VAL A 60 15.46 7.54 -6.79
CA VAL A 60 15.24 6.76 -5.57
C VAL A 60 13.74 6.75 -5.31
N VAL A 61 13.09 5.62 -5.58
CA VAL A 61 11.63 5.48 -5.51
C VAL A 61 11.22 4.76 -4.25
N CYS A 62 10.42 5.42 -3.42
CA CYS A 62 9.80 4.83 -2.25
C CYS A 62 8.29 4.79 -2.40
N ASN A 63 7.67 3.64 -2.13
CA ASN A 63 6.22 3.51 -2.21
C ASN A 63 5.61 3.58 -0.81
N ASN A 64 4.82 4.63 -0.54
CA ASN A 64 4.05 4.77 0.68
C ASN A 64 2.63 4.22 0.45
N THR A 65 2.26 3.15 1.15
CA THR A 65 0.93 2.53 1.02
C THR A 65 -0.17 3.23 1.81
N LEU A 66 0.17 4.29 2.56
CA LEU A 66 -0.69 5.02 3.50
C LEU A 66 -1.18 4.20 4.71
N VAL A 67 -0.65 2.98 4.88
CA VAL A 67 -0.96 2.07 6.00
C VAL A 67 0.28 1.32 6.48
N GLU A 68 1.48 1.81 6.13
CA GLU A 68 2.73 1.31 6.70
C GLU A 68 2.77 1.62 8.22
N ASN A 69 3.53 0.85 9.00
CA ASN A 69 3.68 1.13 10.43
C ASN A 69 4.13 2.60 10.66
N PRO A 70 3.44 3.39 11.51
CA PRO A 70 3.74 4.83 11.64
C PRO A 70 5.18 5.13 12.07
N LYS A 71 5.73 4.35 13.01
CA LYS A 71 7.13 4.51 13.44
C LYS A 71 8.12 4.27 12.30
N VAL A 72 7.82 3.30 11.44
CA VAL A 72 8.67 2.94 10.31
C VAL A 72 8.58 4.01 9.23
N ILE A 73 7.39 4.50 8.89
CA ILE A 73 7.26 5.53 7.86
C ILE A 73 7.95 6.83 8.26
N ASP A 74 7.85 7.26 9.52
CA ASP A 74 8.54 8.45 10.04
C ASP A 74 10.07 8.33 9.87
N TYR A 75 10.62 7.17 10.21
CA TYR A 75 12.03 6.87 9.99
C TYR A 75 12.40 6.96 8.49
N VAL A 76 11.60 6.33 7.62
CA VAL A 76 11.87 6.31 6.19
C VAL A 76 11.79 7.70 5.58
N GLU A 77 10.77 8.49 5.92
CA GLU A 77 10.61 9.87 5.43
C GLU A 77 11.77 10.77 5.87
N GLY A 78 12.23 10.63 7.12
CA GLY A 78 13.43 11.31 7.61
C GLY A 78 14.69 10.94 6.82
N VAL A 79 14.85 9.67 6.45
CA VAL A 79 15.97 9.21 5.61
C VAL A 79 15.85 9.72 4.18
N LEU A 80 14.66 9.69 3.57
CA LEU A 80 14.41 10.19 2.22
C LEU A 80 14.74 11.68 2.09
N LYS A 81 14.38 12.49 3.11
CA LYS A 81 14.73 13.90 3.17
C LYS A 81 16.25 14.11 3.14
N LYS A 82 16.99 13.38 3.97
CA LYS A 82 18.47 13.43 4.00
C LYS A 82 19.10 12.99 2.67
N ILE A 83 18.55 11.95 2.03
CA ILE A 83 18.97 11.50 0.69
C ILE A 83 18.81 12.62 -0.32
N GLN A 84 17.65 13.30 -0.34
CA GLN A 84 17.38 14.38 -1.29
C GLN A 84 18.28 15.60 -1.06
N GLU A 85 18.51 15.98 0.20
CA GLU A 85 19.38 17.09 0.59
C GLU A 85 20.84 16.81 0.22
N GLU A 86 21.36 15.63 0.56
CA GLU A 86 22.75 15.27 0.28
C GLU A 86 23.00 14.98 -1.20
N ALA A 87 21.97 14.59 -1.96
CA ALA A 87 22.08 14.45 -3.40
C ALA A 87 22.37 15.82 -4.04
N HIS A 88 21.67 16.86 -3.59
CA HIS A 88 21.94 18.24 -3.99
C HIS A 88 23.33 18.70 -3.53
N ASN A 89 23.66 18.53 -2.25
CA ASN A 89 24.92 19.01 -1.68
C ASN A 89 26.18 18.35 -2.29
N GLN A 90 26.06 17.13 -2.80
CA GLN A 90 27.17 16.38 -3.39
C GLN A 90 27.13 16.35 -4.93
N SER A 91 26.27 17.15 -5.56
CA SER A 91 26.03 17.16 -7.02
C SER A 91 25.84 15.74 -7.57
N MET A 92 24.97 14.97 -6.93
CA MET A 92 24.61 13.62 -7.35
C MET A 92 23.41 13.71 -8.29
N PRO A 93 23.35 12.88 -9.36
CA PRO A 93 22.22 12.84 -10.29
C PRO A 93 21.04 12.06 -9.69
N ILE A 94 20.75 12.27 -8.41
CA ILE A 94 19.79 11.50 -7.62
C ILE A 94 18.56 12.35 -7.32
N ILE A 95 17.38 11.81 -7.65
CA ILE A 95 16.09 12.44 -7.38
C ILE A 95 15.25 11.48 -6.55
N VAL A 96 14.76 11.93 -5.40
CA VAL A 96 13.86 11.15 -4.57
C VAL A 96 12.42 11.31 -5.07
N LYS A 97 11.69 10.20 -5.20
CA LYS A 97 10.29 10.16 -5.59
C LYS A 97 9.49 9.23 -4.68
N GLN A 98 8.43 9.76 -4.10
CA GLN A 98 7.47 8.97 -3.33
C GLN A 98 6.26 8.66 -4.21
N THR A 99 5.85 7.39 -4.27
CA THR A 99 4.62 6.96 -4.94
C THR A 99 3.56 6.57 -3.91
N THR A 100 2.30 6.86 -4.20
CA THR A 100 1.15 6.52 -3.36
C THR A 100 0.02 5.89 -4.18
N PRO A 101 -0.84 5.06 -3.56
CA PRO A 101 -2.07 4.58 -4.19
C PRO A 101 -2.95 5.72 -4.69
N ALA A 102 -3.70 5.47 -5.77
CA ALA A 102 -4.80 6.35 -6.13
C ALA A 102 -5.88 6.30 -5.04
N LEU A 103 -6.70 7.34 -4.91
CA LEU A 103 -7.67 7.46 -3.82
C LEU A 103 -8.65 6.27 -3.79
N GLU A 104 -9.14 5.83 -4.94
CA GLU A 104 -10.02 4.68 -5.09
C GLU A 104 -9.35 3.33 -4.76
N ASP A 105 -8.02 3.30 -4.72
CA ASP A 105 -7.19 2.14 -4.45
C ASP A 105 -6.68 2.09 -3.01
N THR A 106 -6.86 3.15 -2.20
CA THR A 106 -6.39 3.17 -0.80
C THR A 106 -7.08 2.11 0.05
N PHE A 107 -6.43 1.77 1.17
CA PHE A 107 -6.89 0.68 2.03
C PHE A 107 -8.28 0.96 2.60
N TRP A 108 -8.51 2.15 3.15
CA TRP A 108 -9.77 2.49 3.80
C TRP A 108 -10.91 2.70 2.80
N VAL A 109 -10.63 3.26 1.63
CA VAL A 109 -11.63 3.40 0.56
C VAL A 109 -12.10 2.03 0.06
N ASN A 110 -11.21 1.02 -0.02
CA ASN A 110 -11.63 -0.34 -0.38
C ASN A 110 -12.31 -1.07 0.79
N LEU A 111 -11.77 -1.00 2.01
CA LEU A 111 -12.30 -1.73 3.15
C LEU A 111 -13.59 -1.09 3.70
N ILE A 112 -13.53 0.17 4.13
CA ILE A 112 -14.66 0.90 4.71
C ILE A 112 -15.57 1.45 3.61
N GLY A 113 -15.00 1.92 2.50
CA GLY A 113 -15.75 2.53 1.40
C GLY A 113 -16.38 1.53 0.41
N LYS A 114 -15.82 0.34 0.20
CA LYS A 114 -16.43 -0.70 -0.66
C LYS A 114 -16.84 -1.96 0.10
N GLY A 115 -16.45 -2.09 1.38
CA GLY A 115 -16.72 -3.28 2.18
C GLY A 115 -15.79 -4.45 1.86
N TYR A 116 -14.62 -4.24 1.24
CA TYR A 116 -13.72 -5.36 0.92
C TYR A 116 -13.24 -6.03 2.21
N PRO A 117 -13.22 -7.38 2.26
CA PRO A 117 -12.69 -8.07 3.43
C PRO A 117 -11.19 -7.84 3.58
N SER A 118 -10.70 -7.96 4.82
CA SER A 118 -9.26 -7.84 5.09
C SER A 118 -8.46 -8.89 4.28
N PRO A 119 -7.27 -8.55 3.74
CA PRO A 119 -6.52 -9.43 2.86
C PRO A 119 -6.15 -10.79 3.49
N ASN A 120 -6.08 -11.85 2.69
CA ASN A 120 -5.61 -13.17 3.14
C ASN A 120 -4.60 -13.78 2.16
N ASN A 121 -4.20 -15.04 2.29
CA ASN A 121 -3.22 -15.66 1.39
C ASN A 121 -3.68 -15.76 -0.07
N ILE A 122 -4.99 -15.81 -0.31
CA ILE A 122 -5.60 -16.03 -1.64
C ILE A 122 -6.04 -14.69 -2.23
N PHE A 123 -6.69 -13.84 -1.42
CA PHE A 123 -7.27 -12.57 -1.84
C PHE A 123 -6.43 -11.39 -1.32
N ARG A 124 -5.29 -11.14 -1.97
CA ARG A 124 -4.33 -10.07 -1.64
C ARG A 124 -4.53 -8.81 -2.47
N TRP A 125 -5.74 -8.28 -2.46
CA TRP A 125 -6.12 -7.11 -3.26
C TRP A 125 -5.26 -5.86 -2.98
N CYS A 126 -4.68 -5.76 -1.78
CA CYS A 126 -3.82 -4.66 -1.36
C CYS A 126 -2.45 -4.64 -2.06
N THR A 127 -1.90 -5.81 -2.46
CA THR A 127 -0.54 -5.86 -3.04
C THR A 127 -0.52 -5.18 -4.39
N GLU A 128 -1.50 -5.49 -5.25
CA GLU A 128 -1.62 -4.87 -6.55
C GLU A 128 -1.89 -3.37 -6.44
N ARG A 129 -2.94 -2.98 -5.70
CA ARG A 129 -3.42 -1.60 -5.59
C ARG A 129 -2.46 -0.67 -4.87
N LEU A 130 -1.95 -1.09 -3.71
CA LEU A 130 -1.16 -0.23 -2.84
C LEU A 130 0.33 -0.28 -3.16
N LYS A 131 0.86 -1.38 -3.72
CA LYS A 131 2.30 -1.56 -3.93
C LYS A 131 2.71 -1.61 -5.40
N ILE A 132 2.00 -2.36 -6.23
CA ILE A 132 2.42 -2.59 -7.63
C ILE A 132 1.98 -1.44 -8.53
N ASN A 133 0.71 -1.05 -8.49
CA ASN A 133 0.12 -0.05 -9.38
C ASN A 133 0.78 1.34 -9.26
N PRO A 134 1.09 1.88 -8.07
CA PRO A 134 1.72 3.19 -7.95
C PRO A 134 3.12 3.22 -8.57
N THR A 135 3.95 2.24 -8.23
CA THR A 135 5.31 2.14 -8.78
C THR A 135 5.30 1.83 -10.28
N THR A 136 4.36 1.01 -10.75
CA THR A 136 4.20 0.71 -12.18
C THR A 136 3.85 1.97 -12.97
N ARG A 137 2.92 2.80 -12.48
CA ARG A 137 2.58 4.08 -13.12
C ARG A 137 3.82 4.98 -13.28
N PHE A 138 4.62 5.12 -12.21
CA PHE A 138 5.86 5.89 -12.26
C PHE A 138 6.88 5.32 -13.27
N ILE A 139 7.07 3.99 -13.28
CA ILE A 139 7.98 3.34 -14.24
C ILE A 139 7.52 3.59 -15.68
N LEU A 140 6.22 3.44 -15.96
CA LEU A 140 5.65 3.66 -17.29
C LEU A 140 5.79 5.12 -17.75
N GLU A 141 5.62 6.08 -16.83
CA GLU A 141 5.90 7.50 -17.11
C GLU A 141 7.35 7.70 -17.56
N LYS A 142 8.33 7.14 -16.84
CA LYS A 142 9.75 7.26 -17.21
C LYS A 142 10.11 6.54 -18.51
N ILE A 143 9.45 5.41 -18.79
CA ILE A 143 9.58 4.73 -20.09
C ILE A 143 9.03 5.63 -21.20
N SER A 144 7.90 6.31 -20.98
CA SER A 144 7.35 7.25 -21.96
C SER A 144 8.29 8.43 -22.21
N ASP A 145 8.98 8.92 -21.18
CA ASP A 145 9.89 10.06 -21.27
C ASP A 145 11.24 9.69 -21.93
N SER A 146 11.78 8.51 -21.61
CA SER A 146 13.19 8.14 -21.92
C SER A 146 13.33 6.89 -22.79
N GLY A 147 12.24 6.27 -23.21
CA GLY A 147 12.20 5.05 -24.04
C GLY A 147 12.43 3.76 -23.25
N GLU A 148 13.45 3.71 -22.41
CA GLU A 148 13.84 2.52 -21.63
C GLU A 148 14.34 2.90 -20.22
N VAL A 149 14.23 1.97 -19.26
CA VAL A 149 14.68 2.20 -17.87
C VAL A 149 15.39 0.98 -17.28
N ILE A 150 16.24 1.20 -16.27
CA ILE A 150 16.88 0.14 -15.49
C ILE A 150 16.44 0.23 -14.02
N ILE A 151 15.86 -0.84 -13.50
CA ILE A 151 15.35 -0.92 -12.14
C ILE A 151 16.37 -1.67 -11.27
N LEU A 152 16.89 -0.99 -10.26
CA LEU A 152 17.79 -1.56 -9.27
C LEU A 152 16.96 -2.07 -8.10
N LEU A 153 17.04 -3.38 -7.83
CA LEU A 153 16.27 -4.02 -6.76
C LEU A 153 17.18 -4.70 -5.75
N GLY A 154 16.90 -4.50 -4.46
CA GLY A 154 17.62 -5.12 -3.34
C GLY A 154 17.29 -6.61 -3.13
N THR A 155 17.04 -7.37 -4.19
CA THR A 155 16.70 -8.79 -4.10
C THR A 155 17.96 -9.64 -3.88
N ARG A 156 17.96 -10.50 -2.85
CA ARG A 156 19.07 -11.42 -2.54
C ARG A 156 18.64 -12.88 -2.58
N SER A 157 19.57 -13.75 -2.98
CA SER A 157 19.39 -15.21 -2.99
C SER A 157 19.23 -15.78 -1.59
N ASP A 158 19.94 -15.20 -0.63
CA ASP A 158 19.95 -15.59 0.78
C ASP A 158 18.64 -15.22 1.53
N GLU A 159 17.74 -14.46 0.91
CA GLU A 159 16.51 -14.01 1.57
C GLU A 159 15.44 -15.12 1.70
N SER A 160 15.45 -16.12 0.80
CA SER A 160 14.66 -17.36 0.91
C SER A 160 14.98 -18.33 -0.24
N ALA A 161 14.78 -19.63 -0.02
CA ALA A 161 14.93 -20.65 -1.07
C ALA A 161 14.09 -20.37 -2.34
N ASN A 162 12.86 -19.86 -2.17
CA ASN A 162 12.00 -19.48 -3.29
C ASN A 162 12.56 -18.30 -4.08
N ARG A 163 13.14 -17.29 -3.41
CA ARG A 163 13.79 -16.17 -4.10
C ARG A 163 15.05 -16.61 -4.84
N ALA A 164 15.88 -17.46 -4.25
CA ALA A 164 17.03 -18.04 -4.94
C ALA A 164 16.62 -18.79 -6.23
N LYS A 165 15.57 -19.62 -6.17
CA LYS A 165 15.06 -20.35 -7.33
C LYS A 165 14.54 -19.41 -8.42
N ASN A 166 13.81 -18.37 -8.04
CA ASN A 166 13.27 -17.38 -8.98
C ASN A 166 14.36 -16.51 -9.62
N LEU A 167 15.39 -16.14 -8.87
CA LEU A 167 16.55 -15.40 -9.38
C LEU A 167 17.29 -16.22 -10.43
N LYS A 168 17.63 -17.48 -10.13
CA LYS A 168 18.29 -18.39 -11.08
C LYS A 168 17.48 -18.63 -12.35
N LYS A 169 16.15 -18.76 -12.24
CA LYS A 169 15.28 -18.98 -13.41
C LYS A 169 15.28 -17.80 -14.40
N ARG A 170 15.47 -16.58 -13.91
CA ARG A 170 15.42 -15.34 -14.70
C ARG A 170 16.81 -14.79 -15.02
N GLU A 171 17.87 -15.54 -14.69
CA GLU A 171 19.24 -15.13 -14.94
C GLU A 171 19.59 -15.31 -16.42
N VAL A 172 20.22 -14.28 -17.00
CA VAL A 172 20.73 -14.31 -18.37
C VAL A 172 22.24 -14.44 -18.28
N LYS A 173 22.78 -15.58 -18.70
CA LYS A 173 24.24 -15.81 -18.68
C LYS A 173 24.95 -14.72 -19.48
N GLY A 174 25.96 -14.10 -18.87
CA GLY A 174 26.76 -13.04 -19.50
C GLY A 174 26.12 -11.65 -19.51
N SER A 175 24.94 -11.46 -18.91
CA SER A 175 24.32 -10.13 -18.76
C SER A 175 24.05 -9.81 -17.29
N ARG A 176 24.40 -8.60 -16.86
CA ARG A 176 24.03 -8.05 -15.55
C ARG A 176 22.54 -7.71 -15.47
N LEU A 177 21.92 -7.46 -16.63
CA LEU A 177 20.54 -7.02 -16.74
C LEU A 177 19.61 -8.18 -17.14
N ARG A 178 18.43 -8.22 -16.54
CA ARG A 178 17.33 -9.11 -16.96
C ARG A 178 16.12 -8.30 -17.37
N LYS A 179 15.26 -8.83 -18.24
CA LYS A 179 14.00 -8.14 -18.60
C LYS A 179 13.04 -8.10 -17.41
N HIS A 180 12.40 -6.95 -17.22
CA HIS A 180 11.26 -6.81 -16.33
C HIS A 180 9.99 -7.35 -17.00
N VAL A 181 8.90 -7.46 -16.23
CA VAL A 181 7.58 -7.83 -16.80
C VAL A 181 7.01 -6.69 -17.65
N LEU A 182 7.34 -5.44 -17.29
CA LEU A 182 7.00 -4.28 -18.10
C LEU A 182 7.89 -4.22 -19.34
N PRO A 183 7.32 -3.87 -20.51
CA PRO A 183 8.12 -3.66 -21.72
C PRO A 183 9.14 -2.53 -21.49
N ASN A 184 10.29 -2.60 -22.14
CA ASN A 184 11.33 -1.57 -22.08
C ASN A 184 11.89 -1.26 -20.68
N ALA A 185 11.65 -2.14 -19.71
CA ALA A 185 12.26 -2.08 -18.39
C ALA A 185 13.20 -3.28 -18.18
N TYR A 186 14.36 -2.98 -17.61
CA TYR A 186 15.37 -3.96 -17.23
C TYR A 186 15.53 -3.97 -15.72
N VAL A 187 16.00 -5.07 -15.16
CA VAL A 187 16.28 -5.20 -13.72
C VAL A 187 17.75 -5.50 -13.53
N TYR A 188 18.37 -4.74 -12.64
CA TYR A 188 19.72 -4.94 -12.15
C TYR A 188 19.68 -5.35 -10.67
N ALA A 189 20.24 -6.51 -10.35
CA ALA A 189 20.23 -7.07 -9.00
C ALA A 189 21.66 -7.15 -8.45
N ALA A 190 22.30 -6.00 -8.25
CA ALA A 190 23.71 -5.89 -7.88
C ALA A 190 24.08 -6.66 -6.61
N ILE A 191 23.18 -6.69 -5.61
CA ILE A 191 23.45 -7.34 -4.32
C ILE A 191 22.96 -8.79 -4.23
N LYS A 192 22.66 -9.45 -5.36
CA LYS A 192 21.98 -10.76 -5.40
C LYS A 192 22.66 -11.86 -4.57
N ASP A 193 23.99 -11.80 -4.45
CA ASP A 193 24.82 -12.82 -3.79
C ASP A 193 25.30 -12.42 -2.39
N VAL A 194 24.92 -11.22 -1.91
CA VAL A 194 25.27 -10.74 -0.57
C VAL A 194 24.52 -11.56 0.49
N LYS A 195 25.22 -11.98 1.55
CA LYS A 195 24.60 -12.68 2.69
C LYS A 195 24.10 -11.70 3.75
N THR A 196 23.21 -12.17 4.61
CA THR A 196 22.59 -11.33 5.63
C THR A 196 23.60 -10.80 6.66
N ASP A 197 24.54 -11.63 7.10
CA ASP A 197 25.55 -11.22 8.08
C ASP A 197 26.54 -10.19 7.50
N ASP A 198 26.99 -10.43 6.26
CA ASP A 198 27.86 -9.51 5.51
C ASP A 198 27.21 -8.12 5.35
N LEU A 199 25.90 -8.11 5.06
CA LEU A 199 25.12 -6.89 4.94
C LEU A 199 25.08 -6.10 6.25
N TRP A 200 24.80 -6.77 7.38
CA TRP A 200 24.75 -6.10 8.68
C TRP A 200 26.11 -5.60 9.12
N GLN A 201 27.16 -6.41 8.91
CA GLN A 201 28.53 -6.01 9.17
C GLN A 201 28.91 -4.77 8.36
N TYR A 202 28.55 -4.73 7.07
CA TYR A 202 28.77 -3.56 6.23
C TYR A 202 28.05 -2.31 6.77
N LEU A 203 26.73 -2.42 7.04
CA LEU A 203 25.94 -1.27 7.52
C LEU A 203 26.43 -0.76 8.88
N ALA A 204 26.99 -1.62 9.72
CA ALA A 204 27.58 -1.21 11.00
C ALA A 204 28.91 -0.45 10.85
N GLN A 205 29.68 -0.72 9.80
CA GLN A 205 31.03 -0.19 9.62
C GLN A 205 31.09 1.00 8.66
N VAL A 206 30.27 0.99 7.61
CA VAL A 206 30.32 2.00 6.54
C VAL A 206 29.24 3.05 6.78
N PRO A 207 29.62 4.34 6.96
CA PRO A 207 28.64 5.40 7.17
C PRO A 207 27.81 5.64 5.92
N SER A 208 26.57 6.04 6.12
CA SER A 208 25.69 6.47 5.04
C SER A 208 26.24 7.71 4.32
N PRO A 209 26.34 7.70 2.97
CA PRO A 209 26.74 8.87 2.19
C PRO A 209 25.81 10.07 2.34
N TRP A 210 24.56 9.85 2.78
CA TRP A 210 23.57 10.90 3.03
C TRP A 210 23.42 11.25 4.52
N LYS A 211 24.47 10.99 5.33
CA LYS A 211 24.56 11.42 6.75
C LYS A 211 23.46 10.88 7.68
N SER A 212 22.69 9.86 7.27
CA SER A 212 21.82 9.12 8.17
C SER A 212 22.61 8.15 9.04
N SER A 213 22.17 7.93 10.28
CA SER A 213 22.81 6.94 11.14
C SER A 213 22.32 5.54 10.79
N ASN A 214 23.20 4.68 10.27
CA ASN A 214 22.86 3.25 10.09
C ASN A 214 22.56 2.57 11.44
N LYS A 215 23.02 3.13 12.56
CA LYS A 215 22.69 2.64 13.90
C LYS A 215 21.20 2.76 14.19
N GLU A 216 20.52 3.81 13.72
CA GLU A 216 19.06 3.93 13.88
C GLU A 216 18.34 2.78 13.19
N LEU A 217 18.76 2.39 11.97
CA LEU A 217 18.23 1.23 11.27
C LEU A 217 18.45 -0.07 12.05
N ILE A 218 19.68 -0.28 12.54
CA ILE A 218 20.03 -1.47 13.33
C ILE A 218 19.19 -1.52 14.61
N THR A 219 19.02 -0.39 15.30
CA THR A 219 18.17 -0.29 16.50
C THR A 219 16.71 -0.58 16.18
N LEU A 220 16.18 -0.04 15.08
CA LEU A 220 14.80 -0.30 14.64
C LEU A 220 14.58 -1.80 14.41
N TYR A 221 15.51 -2.48 13.73
CA TYR A 221 15.45 -3.93 13.53
C TYR A 221 15.64 -4.73 14.81
N LYS A 222 16.43 -4.25 15.77
CA LYS A 222 16.63 -4.88 17.08
C LYS A 222 15.34 -4.80 17.92
N ASN A 223 14.73 -3.63 18.00
CA ASN A 223 13.49 -3.41 18.75
C ASN A 223 12.31 -4.16 18.12
N ALA A 224 12.34 -4.37 16.80
CA ALA A 224 11.32 -5.14 16.09
C ALA A 224 11.53 -6.67 16.09
N ASN A 225 12.56 -7.17 16.79
CA ASN A 225 12.90 -8.59 16.90
C ASN A 225 13.05 -9.02 18.37
N SER A 226 12.05 -8.84 19.24
CA SER A 226 12.02 -9.36 20.62
C SER A 226 13.38 -9.38 21.38
N GLY A 227 14.23 -8.37 21.17
CA GLY A 227 15.57 -8.26 21.79
C GLY A 227 16.77 -8.95 21.10
N ASP A 228 16.60 -9.74 20.03
CA ASP A 228 17.72 -10.43 19.36
C ASP A 228 18.60 -9.46 18.54
N CYS A 229 19.88 -9.37 18.92
CA CYS A 229 20.83 -8.42 18.34
C CYS A 229 21.36 -8.90 16.96
N PRO A 230 21.22 -8.12 15.87
CA PRO A 230 21.71 -8.44 14.50
C PRO A 230 23.21 -8.78 14.37
N LEU A 231 23.99 -8.55 15.42
CA LEU A 231 25.46 -8.58 15.41
C LEU A 231 26.04 -9.77 16.18
N VAL A 232 25.21 -10.73 16.63
CA VAL A 232 25.72 -11.94 17.30
C VAL A 232 26.28 -12.88 16.22
N ILE A 233 27.62 -12.96 16.15
CA ILE A 233 28.39 -13.77 15.19
C ILE A 233 28.43 -15.27 15.60
N ASP A 234 27.74 -15.63 16.69
CA ASP A 234 27.74 -17.01 17.16
C ASP A 234 26.90 -17.91 16.24
N THR A 235 27.56 -18.89 15.62
CA THR A 235 26.96 -19.89 14.71
C THR A 235 25.82 -20.71 15.32
N THR A 236 25.64 -20.67 16.64
CA THR A 236 24.55 -21.34 17.35
C THR A 236 23.31 -20.48 17.53
N THR A 237 23.42 -19.16 17.32
CA THR A 237 22.30 -18.22 17.41
C THR A 237 21.61 -18.11 16.04
N PRO A 238 20.28 -18.30 15.92
CA PRO A 238 19.56 -18.14 14.66
C PRO A 238 19.80 -16.74 14.06
N SER A 239 20.02 -16.64 12.74
CA SER A 239 20.30 -15.35 12.08
C SER A 239 19.17 -14.35 12.33
N CYS A 240 19.48 -13.31 13.08
CA CYS A 240 18.65 -12.14 13.37
C CYS A 240 18.60 -11.20 12.15
N GLY A 241 17.40 -10.80 11.74
CA GLY A 241 17.20 -10.02 10.49
C GLY A 241 16.06 -10.51 9.58
N ASN A 242 15.28 -11.49 10.04
CA ASN A 242 14.07 -11.95 9.37
C ASN A 242 12.84 -11.04 9.59
N SER A 243 12.90 -10.09 10.54
CA SER A 243 11.81 -9.12 10.70
C SER A 243 11.62 -8.33 9.42
N ARG A 244 10.38 -8.30 8.95
CA ARG A 244 9.96 -7.51 7.80
C ARG A 244 8.97 -6.50 8.30
N PHE A 245 9.34 -5.24 8.21
CA PHE A 245 8.39 -4.15 8.36
C PHE A 245 7.38 -4.21 7.22
N GLY A 246 6.12 -3.99 7.56
CA GLY A 246 5.03 -3.92 6.62
C GLY A 246 3.90 -3.07 7.16
N CYS A 247 2.77 -3.16 6.49
CA CYS A 247 1.58 -2.44 6.89
C CYS A 247 1.00 -2.97 8.19
N TRP A 248 0.67 -2.06 9.11
CA TRP A 248 0.13 -2.42 10.43
C TRP A 248 -1.25 -3.08 10.34
N VAL A 249 -1.96 -2.87 9.23
CA VAL A 249 -3.27 -3.50 8.93
C VAL A 249 -3.16 -4.93 8.37
N CYS A 250 -1.97 -5.53 8.32
CA CYS A 250 -1.76 -6.81 7.63
C CYS A 250 -2.36 -8.01 8.39
N THR A 251 -3.42 -8.61 7.82
CA THR A 251 -4.10 -9.80 8.35
C THR A 251 -3.72 -11.11 7.63
N VAL A 252 -2.73 -11.05 6.72
CA VAL A 252 -2.20 -12.23 6.02
C VAL A 252 -1.36 -13.10 6.97
N VAL A 253 -0.63 -12.47 7.88
CA VAL A 253 0.07 -13.13 8.98
C VAL A 253 -0.90 -13.29 10.16
N LYS A 254 -0.70 -14.31 11.01
CA LYS A 254 -1.57 -14.51 12.18
C LYS A 254 -1.36 -13.40 13.22
N ARG A 255 -0.10 -13.09 13.51
CA ARG A 255 0.33 -12.09 14.49
C ARG A 255 1.37 -11.17 13.86
N ASP A 256 1.28 -9.88 14.16
CA ASP A 256 2.31 -8.92 13.76
C ASP A 256 3.39 -8.84 14.85
N LYS A 257 4.35 -9.76 14.77
CA LYS A 257 5.46 -9.83 15.74
C LYS A 257 6.31 -8.56 15.79
N SER A 258 6.37 -7.82 14.68
CA SER A 258 7.15 -6.57 14.64
C SER A 258 6.46 -5.49 15.44
N MET A 259 5.14 -5.35 15.28
CA MET A 259 4.36 -4.38 16.06
C MET A 259 4.30 -4.77 17.54
N GLU A 260 4.12 -6.06 17.85
CA GLU A 260 4.21 -6.59 19.22
C GLU A 260 5.55 -6.24 19.89
N ALA A 261 6.66 -6.52 19.22
CA ALA A 261 7.98 -6.23 19.77
C ALA A 261 8.24 -4.72 19.93
N LEU A 262 7.69 -3.86 19.07
CA LEU A 262 7.84 -2.42 19.22
C LEU A 262 7.05 -1.89 20.43
N ILE A 263 5.83 -2.41 20.65
CA ILE A 263 5.01 -2.09 21.84
C ILE A 263 5.75 -2.53 23.11
N GLU A 264 6.24 -3.77 23.15
CA GLU A 264 7.04 -4.30 24.28
C GLU A 264 8.31 -3.48 24.54
N ASN A 265 8.83 -2.76 23.54
CA ASN A 265 10.00 -1.90 23.64
C ASN A 265 9.66 -0.41 23.86
N GLY A 266 8.45 -0.10 24.34
CA GLY A 266 8.07 1.23 24.83
C GLY A 266 7.27 2.09 23.86
N GLU A 267 6.83 1.54 22.72
CA GLU A 267 5.92 2.23 21.80
C GLU A 267 4.46 1.84 22.07
N GLU A 268 4.03 1.91 23.34
CA GLU A 268 2.71 1.49 23.84
C GLU A 268 1.54 2.22 23.14
N TRP A 269 1.75 3.46 22.68
CA TRP A 269 0.77 4.20 21.89
C TRP A 269 0.32 3.46 20.62
N MET A 270 1.03 2.43 20.13
CA MET A 270 0.60 1.60 19.00
C MET A 270 -0.44 0.53 19.34
N GLU A 271 -0.80 0.32 20.60
CA GLU A 271 -1.83 -0.66 21.02
C GLU A 271 -3.14 -0.55 20.25
N PRO A 272 -3.73 0.65 20.02
CA PRO A 272 -4.96 0.77 19.22
C PRO A 272 -4.82 0.23 17.79
N LEU A 273 -3.63 0.30 17.18
CA LEU A 273 -3.38 -0.26 15.85
C LEU A 273 -3.48 -1.79 15.86
N MET A 274 -2.97 -2.42 16.91
CA MET A 274 -3.02 -3.87 17.10
C MET A 274 -4.44 -4.36 17.28
N GLU A 275 -5.23 -3.68 18.12
CA GLU A 275 -6.64 -4.01 18.35
C GLU A 275 -7.46 -3.92 17.06
N LEU A 276 -7.28 -2.83 16.30
CA LEU A 276 -7.96 -2.64 15.01
C LEU A 276 -7.58 -3.73 14.01
N ARG A 277 -6.29 -4.08 13.93
CA ARG A 277 -5.78 -5.14 13.06
C ARG A 277 -6.35 -6.51 13.45
N ASP A 278 -6.40 -6.84 14.74
CA ASP A 278 -6.93 -8.11 15.21
C ASP A 278 -8.44 -8.21 15.00
N LEU A 279 -9.18 -7.11 15.14
CA LEU A 279 -10.58 -7.03 14.75
C LEU A 279 -10.77 -7.30 13.25
N LEU A 280 -9.92 -6.73 12.38
CA LEU A 280 -9.96 -7.01 10.94
C LEU A 280 -9.67 -8.49 10.62
N ALA A 281 -8.80 -9.13 11.39
CA ALA A 281 -8.49 -10.55 11.22
C ALA A 281 -9.66 -11.44 11.68
N ALA A 282 -10.25 -11.13 12.84
CA ALA A 282 -11.35 -11.89 13.44
C ALA A 282 -12.67 -11.74 12.64
N SER A 283 -12.99 -10.52 12.19
CA SER A 283 -14.20 -10.22 11.43
C SER A 283 -14.17 -10.73 9.99
N ARG A 284 -13.00 -11.13 9.48
CA ARG A 284 -12.83 -11.46 8.06
C ARG A 284 -13.81 -12.55 7.65
N ASP A 285 -13.91 -13.64 8.38
CA ASP A 285 -14.70 -14.80 7.96
C ASP A 285 -16.02 -14.94 8.76
N ASP A 286 -16.49 -13.86 9.39
CA ASP A 286 -17.69 -13.82 10.24
C ASP A 286 -18.95 -13.43 9.44
N GLU A 287 -19.91 -14.36 9.33
CA GLU A 287 -21.17 -14.19 8.60
C GLU A 287 -22.10 -13.13 9.22
N ASN A 288 -21.91 -12.79 10.50
CA ASN A 288 -22.74 -11.78 11.16
C ASN A 288 -22.45 -10.37 10.64
N VAL A 289 -21.21 -10.13 10.21
CA VAL A 289 -20.72 -8.81 9.76
C VAL A 289 -20.41 -8.77 8.27
N ARG A 290 -20.54 -9.89 7.56
CA ARG A 290 -20.36 -10.02 6.12
C ARG A 290 -21.70 -10.27 5.41
N GLU A 291 -21.86 -9.69 4.23
CA GLU A 291 -22.98 -9.99 3.34
C GLU A 291 -22.87 -11.41 2.78
N LYS A 292 -24.00 -12.04 2.45
CA LYS A 292 -24.00 -13.34 1.74
C LYS A 292 -23.78 -13.16 0.24
N ARG A 293 -24.23 -12.03 -0.31
CA ARG A 293 -24.13 -11.70 -1.74
C ARG A 293 -22.90 -10.86 -2.03
N ARG A 294 -22.14 -11.21 -3.07
CA ARG A 294 -20.98 -10.43 -3.54
C ARG A 294 -21.43 -9.15 -4.24
N ARG A 295 -20.48 -8.21 -4.40
CA ARG A 295 -20.73 -6.93 -5.10
C ARG A 295 -21.06 -7.09 -6.58
N ASP A 296 -20.68 -8.20 -7.21
CA ASP A 296 -21.06 -8.55 -8.59
C ASP A 296 -22.46 -9.19 -8.68
N GLY A 297 -23.13 -9.33 -7.54
CA GLY A 297 -24.46 -9.91 -7.43
C GLY A 297 -24.49 -11.43 -7.29
N THR A 298 -23.33 -12.10 -7.29
CA THR A 298 -23.26 -13.56 -7.14
C THR A 298 -23.46 -13.98 -5.68
N GLU A 299 -24.21 -15.05 -5.47
CA GLU A 299 -24.42 -15.69 -4.18
C GLU A 299 -24.11 -17.18 -4.34
N LYS A 300 -23.18 -17.67 -3.52
CA LYS A 300 -22.75 -19.08 -3.51
C LYS A 300 -22.56 -19.50 -2.07
N GLU A 301 -22.98 -20.72 -1.76
CA GLU A 301 -22.80 -21.32 -0.44
C GLU A 301 -21.30 -21.31 -0.05
N GLY A 302 -21.00 -20.85 1.16
CA GLY A 302 -19.64 -20.70 1.67
C GLY A 302 -18.83 -19.52 1.11
N GLN A 303 -19.43 -18.63 0.30
CA GLN A 303 -18.76 -17.41 -0.17
C GLN A 303 -19.40 -16.16 0.40
N LEU A 304 -18.64 -15.43 1.22
CA LEU A 304 -19.08 -14.17 1.80
C LEU A 304 -18.78 -12.98 0.86
N GLY A 305 -19.75 -12.08 0.77
CA GLY A 305 -19.72 -10.78 0.10
C GLY A 305 -19.03 -9.69 0.91
N PRO A 306 -19.23 -8.40 0.63
CA PRO A 306 -18.57 -7.32 1.38
C PRO A 306 -18.97 -7.27 2.86
N TYR A 307 -18.26 -6.48 3.68
CA TYR A 307 -18.74 -6.11 5.01
C TYR A 307 -20.07 -5.36 4.94
N LYS A 308 -20.95 -5.65 5.90
CA LYS A 308 -22.25 -4.97 6.02
C LYS A 308 -22.06 -3.49 6.39
N PRO A 309 -22.98 -2.59 5.98
CA PRO A 309 -22.90 -1.16 6.29
C PRO A 309 -22.68 -0.84 7.78
N GLU A 310 -23.35 -1.57 8.67
CA GLU A 310 -23.27 -1.41 10.13
C GLU A 310 -21.83 -1.60 10.62
N PHE A 311 -21.18 -2.68 10.17
CA PHE A 311 -19.80 -2.98 10.54
C PHE A 311 -18.84 -1.94 9.97
N ARG A 312 -19.07 -1.49 8.73
CA ARG A 312 -18.22 -0.47 8.08
C ARG A 312 -18.25 0.86 8.86
N ALA A 313 -19.44 1.30 9.29
CA ALA A 313 -19.59 2.50 10.10
C ALA A 313 -18.97 2.34 11.49
N ARG A 314 -19.23 1.22 12.17
CA ARG A 314 -18.62 0.91 13.47
C ARG A 314 -17.09 0.86 13.39
N PHE A 315 -16.55 0.23 12.36
CA PHE A 315 -15.10 0.13 12.17
C PHE A 315 -14.48 1.52 11.93
N LEU A 316 -15.14 2.38 11.14
CA LEU A 316 -14.70 3.76 10.95
C LEU A 316 -14.66 4.53 12.26
N GLU A 317 -15.69 4.40 13.10
CA GLU A 317 -15.71 5.02 14.43
C GLU A 317 -14.55 4.52 15.31
N MET A 318 -14.29 3.21 15.32
CA MET A 318 -13.17 2.62 16.06
C MET A 318 -11.81 3.11 15.54
N LEU A 319 -11.65 3.22 14.21
CA LEU A 319 -10.43 3.74 13.58
C LEU A 319 -10.17 5.19 14.01
N LEU A 320 -11.20 6.04 14.00
CA LEU A 320 -11.09 7.43 14.41
C LEU A 320 -10.82 7.57 15.92
N LYS A 321 -11.43 6.72 16.76
CA LYS A 321 -11.13 6.66 18.20
C LYS A 321 -9.68 6.25 18.45
N GLY A 322 -9.21 5.22 17.75
CA GLY A 322 -7.81 4.78 17.82
C GLY A 322 -6.84 5.88 17.37
N GLN A 323 -7.15 6.58 16.28
CA GLN A 323 -6.38 7.75 15.84
C GLN A 323 -6.35 8.84 16.92
N LYS A 324 -7.50 9.19 17.51
CA LYS A 324 -7.59 10.21 18.56
C LYS A 324 -6.79 9.83 19.81
N GLU A 325 -6.76 8.54 20.16
CA GLU A 325 -5.95 8.03 21.26
C GLU A 325 -4.45 8.19 20.98
N ILE A 326 -4.01 7.72 19.81
CA ILE A 326 -2.62 7.83 19.35
C ILE A 326 -2.16 9.30 19.34
N GLN A 327 -3.03 10.21 18.90
CA GLN A 327 -2.74 11.65 18.80
C GLN A 327 -2.49 12.34 20.15
N LYS A 328 -2.77 11.69 21.28
CA LYS A 328 -2.37 12.20 22.61
C LYS A 328 -0.86 12.20 22.78
N GLU A 329 -0.17 11.20 22.23
CA GLU A 329 1.29 11.04 22.29
C GLU A 329 1.98 11.41 20.98
N GLN A 330 1.31 11.16 19.84
CA GLN A 330 1.82 11.38 18.49
C GLN A 330 0.86 12.28 17.68
N PRO A 331 0.84 13.61 17.91
CA PRO A 331 -0.17 14.51 17.37
C PRO A 331 -0.25 14.56 15.84
N ASP A 332 0.85 14.27 15.15
CA ASP A 332 0.96 14.36 13.69
C ASP A 332 0.46 13.10 12.96
N ILE A 333 0.23 12.00 13.68
CA ILE A 333 -0.21 10.75 13.08
C ILE A 333 -1.68 10.85 12.66
N ASN A 334 -1.93 10.60 11.38
CA ASN A 334 -3.26 10.43 10.82
C ASN A 334 -3.37 9.03 10.20
N LEU A 335 -4.30 8.22 10.71
CA LEU A 335 -4.54 6.85 10.22
C LEU A 335 -5.42 6.84 8.97
N ILE A 336 -6.30 7.83 8.83
CA ILE A 336 -7.17 8.04 7.67
C ILE A 336 -7.19 9.52 7.33
N ASN A 337 -7.04 9.85 6.05
CA ASN A 337 -7.02 11.24 5.61
C ASN A 337 -8.41 11.75 5.18
N TYR A 338 -8.55 13.07 5.07
CA TYR A 338 -9.80 13.73 4.69
C TYR A 338 -10.33 13.28 3.32
N GLN A 339 -9.46 13.09 2.32
CA GLN A 339 -9.88 12.64 0.99
C GLN A 339 -10.48 11.23 1.04
N GLU A 340 -9.95 10.34 1.88
CA GLU A 340 -10.50 9.01 2.12
C GLU A 340 -11.87 9.08 2.78
N LEU A 341 -12.08 9.97 3.76
CA LEU A 341 -13.37 10.18 4.41
C LEU A 341 -14.44 10.65 3.42
N VAL A 342 -14.13 11.63 2.58
CA VAL A 342 -15.03 12.10 1.49
C VAL A 342 -15.35 10.95 0.54
N ALA A 343 -14.33 10.22 0.08
CA ALA A 343 -14.53 9.10 -0.84
C ALA A 343 -15.40 7.99 -0.23
N ILE A 344 -15.25 7.69 1.07
CA ILE A 344 -16.08 6.73 1.79
C ILE A 344 -17.54 7.18 1.81
N GLN A 345 -17.81 8.45 2.14
CA GLN A 345 -19.18 9.00 2.16
C GLN A 345 -19.83 8.90 0.77
N VAL A 346 -19.11 9.30 -0.28
CA VAL A 346 -19.59 9.23 -1.67
C VAL A 346 -19.91 7.78 -2.06
N LEU A 347 -19.06 6.82 -1.67
CA LEU A 347 -19.28 5.41 -1.95
C LEU A 347 -20.49 4.85 -1.19
N TRP A 348 -20.70 5.24 0.06
CA TRP A 348 -21.88 4.84 0.83
C TRP A 348 -23.17 5.33 0.17
N HIS A 349 -23.23 6.60 -0.24
CA HIS A 349 -24.38 7.13 -0.98
C HIS A 349 -24.64 6.43 -2.32
N ARG A 350 -23.57 6.03 -3.01
CA ARG A 350 -23.65 5.26 -4.26
C ARG A 350 -24.17 3.84 -4.01
N ASP A 351 -23.77 3.23 -2.90
CA ASP A 351 -24.22 1.90 -2.47
C ASP A 351 -25.60 1.95 -1.75
N ASN A 352 -26.30 3.09 -1.77
CA ASN A 352 -27.58 3.35 -1.09
C ASN A 352 -27.55 3.16 0.44
N VAL A 353 -26.38 3.38 1.05
CA VAL A 353 -26.19 3.42 2.51
C VAL A 353 -26.36 4.87 2.97
N PHE A 354 -27.55 5.20 3.49
CA PHE A 354 -27.88 6.55 3.99
C PHE A 354 -27.99 6.63 5.51
N ASN A 355 -28.05 5.48 6.18
CA ASN A 355 -28.23 5.42 7.63
C ASN A 355 -26.96 5.79 8.41
N TYR A 356 -25.84 5.98 7.70
CA TYR A 356 -24.55 6.30 8.29
C TYR A 356 -23.95 7.51 7.57
N ASN A 357 -23.52 8.49 8.37
CA ASN A 357 -22.88 9.71 7.89
C ASN A 357 -21.47 9.81 8.50
N VAL A 358 -20.47 9.91 7.63
CA VAL A 358 -19.04 10.01 7.96
C VAL A 358 -18.73 11.29 8.74
N ALA A 359 -19.35 12.43 8.40
CA ALA A 359 -19.16 13.67 9.12
C ALA A 359 -19.74 13.61 10.54
N GLU A 360 -20.90 12.95 10.73
CA GLU A 360 -21.48 12.71 12.05
C GLU A 360 -20.60 11.77 12.88
N ILE A 361 -20.11 10.66 12.31
CA ILE A 361 -19.18 9.74 12.98
C ILE A 361 -17.91 10.49 13.40
N TYR A 362 -17.34 11.31 12.52
CA TYR A 362 -16.17 12.12 12.83
C TYR A 362 -16.44 13.14 13.95
N SER A 363 -17.56 13.88 13.86
CA SER A 363 -17.96 14.87 14.86
C SER A 363 -18.20 14.23 16.22
N ASN A 364 -18.78 13.04 16.28
CA ASN A 364 -19.00 12.31 17.54
C ASN A 364 -17.68 11.92 18.22
N VAL A 365 -16.62 11.65 17.44
CA VAL A 365 -15.31 11.27 17.99
C VAL A 365 -14.48 12.50 18.37
N PHE A 366 -14.38 13.50 17.48
CA PHE A 366 -13.49 14.66 17.67
C PHE A 366 -14.16 15.88 18.28
N GLY A 367 -15.50 15.94 18.31
CA GLY A 367 -16.25 17.13 18.74
C GLY A 367 -16.15 18.30 17.75
N GLN A 368 -15.65 18.06 16.54
CA GLN A 368 -15.46 19.06 15.49
C GLN A 368 -16.28 18.68 14.27
N THR A 369 -17.02 19.64 13.74
CA THR A 369 -17.75 19.48 12.49
C THR A 369 -16.79 19.55 11.32
N ILE A 370 -16.84 18.53 10.45
CA ILE A 370 -16.17 18.55 9.16
C ILE A 370 -17.21 18.71 8.07
N GLU A 371 -16.99 19.66 7.18
CA GLU A 371 -17.77 19.76 5.95
C GLU A 371 -17.14 18.82 4.93
N LEU A 372 -17.88 17.83 4.46
CA LEU A 372 -17.45 16.91 3.41
C LEU A 372 -18.00 17.43 2.07
N GLU A 373 -17.30 18.39 1.44
CA GLU A 373 -17.67 18.89 0.12
C GLU A 373 -17.64 17.74 -0.91
N GLY A 374 -18.81 17.38 -1.43
CA GLY A 374 -19.02 16.18 -2.24
C GLY A 374 -20.30 15.41 -1.90
N SER A 375 -20.96 15.76 -0.78
CA SER A 375 -22.40 15.55 -0.66
C SER A 375 -23.08 16.52 -1.61
N ASP A 376 -23.58 16.02 -2.73
CA ASP A 376 -24.54 16.77 -3.51
C ASP A 376 -25.81 16.82 -2.64
N ASP A 377 -25.91 17.83 -1.76
CA ASP A 377 -26.98 17.95 -0.76
C ASP A 377 -28.37 17.90 -1.40
N ARG A 378 -28.43 18.31 -2.67
CA ARG A 378 -29.58 18.15 -3.55
C ARG A 378 -29.92 16.69 -3.82
N LEU A 379 -28.94 15.84 -4.14
CA LEU A 379 -29.15 14.39 -4.28
C LEU A 379 -29.57 13.74 -2.96
N ILE A 380 -29.04 14.21 -1.83
CA ILE A 380 -29.46 13.70 -0.51
C ILE A 380 -30.91 14.10 -0.22
N GLN A 381 -31.29 15.36 -0.51
CA GLN A 381 -32.68 15.82 -0.40
C GLN A 381 -33.61 15.07 -1.36
N GLU A 382 -33.23 14.89 -2.63
CA GLU A 382 -34.00 14.14 -3.62
C GLU A 382 -34.21 12.69 -3.17
N LYS A 383 -33.17 12.03 -2.65
CA LYS A 383 -33.29 10.66 -2.13
C LYS A 383 -34.10 10.57 -0.83
N LYS A 384 -34.00 11.57 0.07
CA LYS A 384 -34.85 11.66 1.27
C LYS A 384 -36.32 11.85 0.90
N MET A 385 -36.62 12.79 0.01
CA MET A 385 -37.97 13.01 -0.52
C MET A 385 -38.51 11.77 -1.23
N LEU A 386 -37.67 11.08 -2.00
CA LEU A 386 -38.06 9.82 -2.65
C LEU A 386 -38.40 8.75 -1.60
N LYS A 387 -37.63 8.64 -0.52
CA LYS A 387 -37.88 7.68 0.58
C LYS A 387 -39.19 7.99 1.30
N GLU A 388 -39.43 9.27 1.58
CA GLU A 388 -40.68 9.75 2.17
C GLU A 388 -41.88 9.54 1.23
N SER A 389 -41.70 9.65 -0.09
CA SER A 389 -42.77 9.38 -1.06
C SER A 389 -43.08 7.89 -1.21
N CYS A 390 -42.12 7.00 -0.92
CA CYS A 390 -42.29 5.55 -1.02
C CYS A 390 -42.75 4.92 0.31
N GLN A 391 -43.41 5.70 1.19
CA GLN A 391 -43.77 5.40 2.59
C GLN A 391 -44.32 3.99 2.91
N ASN A 392 -44.85 3.25 1.93
CA ASN A 392 -45.47 1.94 2.12
C ASN A 392 -44.78 0.78 1.36
N ASP A 393 -43.70 1.02 0.61
CA ASP A 393 -43.02 -0.02 -0.16
C ASP A 393 -41.50 0.26 -0.26
N GLU A 394 -40.73 -0.30 0.69
CA GLU A 394 -39.26 -0.20 0.69
C GLU A 394 -38.62 -0.81 -0.57
N GLU A 395 -39.30 -1.76 -1.21
CA GLU A 395 -38.78 -2.38 -2.42
C GLU A 395 -38.88 -1.44 -3.62
N ASP A 396 -39.94 -0.64 -3.73
CA ASP A 396 -40.09 0.36 -4.78
C ASP A 396 -39.04 1.47 -4.65
N PHE A 397 -38.76 1.93 -3.42
CA PHE A 397 -37.68 2.89 -3.16
C PHE A 397 -36.32 2.35 -3.62
N LYS A 398 -36.05 1.08 -3.31
CA LYS A 398 -34.81 0.40 -3.70
C LYS A 398 -34.71 0.27 -5.22
N LEU A 399 -35.79 -0.15 -5.89
CA LEU A 399 -35.85 -0.25 -7.34
C LEU A 399 -35.60 1.11 -8.01
N ILE A 400 -36.27 2.17 -7.59
CA ILE A 400 -36.14 3.50 -8.21
C ILE A 400 -34.70 4.00 -8.09
N ASN A 401 -34.07 3.81 -6.92
CA ASN A 401 -32.65 4.16 -6.75
C ASN A 401 -31.72 3.33 -7.63
N GLU A 402 -31.99 2.04 -7.80
CA GLU A 402 -31.21 1.17 -8.69
C GLU A 402 -31.34 1.62 -10.16
N LEU A 403 -32.55 1.97 -10.62
CA LEU A 403 -32.80 2.46 -11.98
C LEU A 403 -32.11 3.82 -12.23
N LEU A 404 -32.20 4.73 -11.28
CA LEU A 404 -31.48 6.02 -11.32
C LEU A 404 -29.96 5.81 -11.37
N SER A 405 -29.44 4.83 -10.62
CA SER A 405 -28.02 4.50 -10.63
C SER A 405 -27.55 3.90 -11.97
N LEU A 406 -28.36 3.06 -12.61
CA LEU A 406 -28.10 2.49 -13.94
C LEU A 406 -28.06 3.58 -15.01
N GLN A 407 -29.03 4.50 -14.97
CA GLN A 407 -29.09 5.65 -15.86
C GLN A 407 -27.84 6.54 -15.70
N LYS A 408 -27.51 6.94 -14.47
CA LYS A 408 -26.38 7.83 -14.19
C LYS A 408 -25.05 7.20 -14.62
N SER A 409 -24.88 5.90 -14.42
CA SER A 409 -23.67 5.17 -14.81
C SER A 409 -23.44 5.18 -16.33
N LYS A 410 -24.49 5.02 -17.14
CA LYS A 410 -24.39 5.05 -18.60
C LYS A 410 -24.19 6.47 -19.15
N THR A 411 -24.80 7.47 -18.52
CA THR A 411 -24.59 8.90 -18.85
C THR A 411 -23.14 9.33 -18.61
N ILE A 412 -22.53 8.90 -17.50
CA ILE A 412 -21.11 9.19 -17.19
C ILE A 412 -20.18 8.55 -18.22
N LEU A 413 -20.54 7.37 -18.76
CA LEU A 413 -19.76 6.66 -19.77
C LEU A 413 -20.01 7.15 -21.21
N MET A 414 -20.80 8.23 -21.40
CA MET A 414 -21.19 8.78 -22.71
C MET A 414 -21.71 7.73 -23.70
N ASN A 415 -22.34 6.65 -23.21
CA ASN A 415 -22.82 5.55 -24.03
C ASN A 415 -24.20 5.10 -23.57
N ASN A 416 -25.24 5.63 -24.23
CA ASN A 416 -26.64 5.32 -23.94
C ASN A 416 -27.13 4.05 -24.64
N ARG A 417 -26.26 3.34 -25.38
CA ARG A 417 -26.65 2.15 -26.16
C ARG A 417 -26.97 0.99 -25.20
N GLY A 418 -28.18 0.45 -25.30
CA GLY A 418 -28.64 -0.67 -24.47
C GLY A 418 -29.14 -0.29 -23.06
N LEU A 419 -29.17 1.00 -22.69
CA LEU A 419 -29.71 1.44 -21.40
C LEU A 419 -31.18 1.03 -21.22
N GLN A 420 -31.97 1.13 -22.30
CA GLN A 420 -33.37 0.72 -22.27
C GLN A 420 -33.53 -0.77 -21.94
N ASN A 421 -32.72 -1.64 -22.55
CA ASN A 421 -32.70 -3.07 -22.24
C ASN A 421 -32.25 -3.33 -20.81
N ASP A 422 -31.25 -2.60 -20.29
CA ASP A 422 -30.76 -2.76 -18.91
C ASP A 422 -31.83 -2.36 -17.88
N LEU A 423 -32.58 -1.28 -18.15
CA LEU A 423 -33.70 -0.83 -17.32
C LEU A 423 -34.88 -1.81 -17.40
N GLU A 424 -35.26 -2.26 -18.61
CA GLU A 424 -36.33 -3.24 -18.82
C GLU A 424 -36.02 -4.57 -18.14
N ASN A 425 -34.79 -5.08 -18.27
CA ASN A 425 -34.36 -6.31 -17.60
C ASN A 425 -34.47 -6.19 -16.07
N ARG A 426 -34.09 -5.04 -15.50
CA ARG A 426 -34.18 -4.84 -14.04
C ARG A 426 -35.63 -4.74 -13.57
N LEU A 427 -36.48 -4.04 -14.32
CA LEU A 427 -37.92 -3.95 -14.07
C LEU A 427 -38.59 -5.32 -14.19
N GLU A 428 -38.27 -6.11 -15.21
CA GLU A 428 -38.80 -7.47 -15.37
C GLU A 428 -38.42 -8.38 -14.21
N GLN A 429 -37.17 -8.33 -13.75
CA GLN A 429 -36.72 -9.10 -12.58
C GLN A 429 -37.50 -8.71 -11.32
N TYR A 430 -37.77 -7.41 -11.15
CA TYR A 430 -38.51 -6.90 -10.02
C TYR A 430 -39.97 -7.37 -10.03
N VAL A 431 -40.65 -7.25 -11.18
CA VAL A 431 -42.04 -7.69 -11.34
C VAL A 431 -42.18 -9.20 -11.19
N LYS A 432 -41.25 -9.98 -11.77
CA LYS A 432 -41.20 -11.45 -11.58
C LYS A 432 -41.01 -11.82 -10.10
N GLY A 433 -40.18 -11.07 -9.37
CA GLY A 433 -40.00 -11.23 -7.92
C GLY A 433 -41.28 -11.00 -7.11
N LYS A 434 -42.03 -9.93 -7.40
CA LYS A 434 -43.33 -9.63 -6.75
C LYS A 434 -44.42 -10.67 -7.08
N SER A 435 -44.44 -11.21 -8.31
CA SER A 435 -45.41 -12.26 -8.68
C SER A 435 -45.23 -13.57 -7.91
N ILE A 436 -43.98 -13.94 -7.59
CA ILE A 436 -43.68 -15.16 -6.82
C ILE A 436 -44.01 -14.99 -5.33
N ALA A 437 -43.95 -13.76 -4.81
CA ALA A 437 -44.28 -13.42 -3.42
C ALA A 437 -45.79 -13.26 -3.16
N SER A 438 -46.62 -13.14 -4.20
CA SER A 438 -48.08 -12.98 -4.10
C SER A 438 -48.87 -14.27 -4.32
N ASP A 439 -48.22 -15.34 -4.81
CA ASP A 439 -48.79 -16.67 -5.03
C ASP A 439 -48.47 -17.69 -3.90
N ASN A 440 -47.93 -17.23 -2.76
CA ASN A 440 -47.62 -18.06 -1.57
C ASN A 440 -48.43 -17.63 -0.34
#